data_AF-A0A938YSH4-F1
#
_entry.id   AF-A0A938YSH4-F1
#
_cell.length_a   1.000
_cell.length_b   1.000
_cell.length_c   1.000
_cell.angle_alpha   90.00
_cell.angle_beta   90.00
_cell.angle_gamma   90.00
#
_symmetry.space_group_name_H-M   'P 1'
#
loop_
_entity.id
_entity.type
_entity.pdbx_description
1 polymer ?
#
loop_
_entity_poly.entity_id
_entity_poly.type
_entity_poly.pdbx_seq_one_letter_code
_entity_poly.pdbx_strand_id
1 'polypeptide(L)' 'MVRCICGADNMEQKYCTSCGTQLLYDCEKCKKPVNITEKFCGACGTKNPHYNAKTYNTHPR' A
#
# COMPACT_ATOMS: atom_id res chain seq x y z
N MET A 1 9.05 2.53 3.36
CA MET A 1 9.32 2.81 1.93
C MET A 1 8.23 2.12 1.12
N VAL A 2 7.48 2.89 0.33
CA VAL A 2 6.40 2.35 -0.52
C VAL A 2 7.01 1.98 -1.87
N ARG A 3 6.89 0.72 -2.27
CA ARG A 3 7.50 0.20 -3.50
C ARG A 3 6.54 -0.69 -4.28
N CYS A 4 6.71 -0.67 -5.60
CA CYS A 4 6.12 -1.63 -6.50
C CYS A 4 6.96 -2.91 -6.55
N ILE A 5 6.33 -4.07 -6.82
CA ILE A 5 7.05 -5.32 -7.11
C ILE A 5 7.93 -5.21 -8.37
N CYS A 6 7.53 -4.32 -9.28
CA CYS A 6 8.24 -3.97 -10.50
C CYS A 6 9.49 -3.09 -10.28
N GLY A 7 9.77 -2.69 -9.03
CA GLY A 7 10.92 -1.86 -8.68
C GLY A 7 10.71 -0.35 -8.84
N ALA A 8 9.54 0.10 -9.31
CA ALA A 8 9.25 1.53 -9.43
C ALA A 8 8.88 2.16 -8.06
N ASP A 9 9.59 3.23 -7.69
CA ASP A 9 9.26 4.09 -6.56
C ASP A 9 8.04 4.95 -6.89
N ASN A 10 6.96 4.78 -6.12
CA ASN A 10 5.68 5.46 -6.33
C ASN A 10 5.12 5.93 -4.99
N MET A 11 5.85 6.82 -4.32
CA MET A 11 5.59 7.16 -2.91
C MET A 11 4.22 7.80 -2.64
N GLU A 12 3.53 8.26 -3.69
CA GLU A 12 2.28 9.04 -3.59
C GLU A 12 1.06 8.40 -4.30
N GLN A 13 1.23 7.24 -4.94
CA GLN A 13 0.18 6.63 -5.78
C GLN A 13 -0.49 5.44 -5.10
N LYS A 14 -1.69 5.06 -5.53
CA LYS A 14 -2.37 3.81 -5.09
C LYS A 14 -1.84 2.57 -5.84
N TYR A 15 -1.53 2.78 -7.12
CA TYR A 15 -1.06 1.78 -8.06
C TYR A 15 0.22 2.29 -8.72
N CYS A 16 1.07 1.38 -9.15
CA CYS A 16 2.21 1.73 -9.97
C CYS A 16 1.73 2.24 -11.33
N THR A 17 2.21 3.42 -11.74
CA THR A 17 1.92 3.99 -13.07
C THR A 17 2.58 3.23 -14.21
N SER A 18 3.63 2.43 -13.92
CA SER A 18 4.36 1.65 -14.92
C SER A 18 3.71 0.30 -15.20
N CYS A 19 3.27 -0.43 -14.17
CA CYS A 19 2.73 -1.79 -14.34
C CYS A 19 1.28 -1.97 -13.86
N GLY A 20 0.64 -0.93 -13.32
CA GLY A 20 -0.74 -0.98 -12.80
C GLY A 20 -0.94 -1.78 -11.52
N THR A 21 0.11 -2.39 -10.95
CA THR A 21 0.00 -3.22 -9.74
C THR A 21 -0.12 -2.38 -8.47
N GLN A 22 -0.77 -2.90 -7.43
CA GLN A 22 -0.85 -2.25 -6.12
C GLN A 22 0.52 -2.10 -5.47
N LEU A 23 0.71 -0.99 -4.76
CA LEU A 23 1.95 -0.73 -4.04
C LEU A 23 1.96 -1.38 -2.66
N LEU A 24 3.16 -1.72 -2.22
CA LEU A 24 3.42 -2.38 -0.96
C LEU A 24 4.33 -1.51 -0.10
N TYR A 25 4.15 -1.57 1.22
CA TYR A 25 5.09 -1.03 2.17
C TYR A 25 5.46 -2.08 3.20
N ASP A 26 6.67 -1.99 3.74
CA ASP A 26 7.09 -2.88 4.83
C ASP A 26 6.50 -2.38 6.16
N CYS A 27 5.72 -3.24 6.82
CA CYS A 27 5.14 -2.92 8.12
C CYS A 27 6.24 -2.59 9.13
N GLU A 28 6.12 -1.46 9.81
CA GLU A 28 7.17 -1.01 10.73
C GLU A 28 7.38 -1.95 11.92
N LYS A 29 6.30 -2.63 12.36
CA LYS A 29 6.29 -3.57 13.49
C LYS A 29 6.81 -4.96 13.15
N CYS A 30 6.33 -5.57 12.06
CA CYS A 30 6.62 -6.97 11.72
C CYS A 30 7.47 -7.15 10.46
N LYS A 31 7.83 -6.06 9.77
CA LYS A 31 8.62 -6.02 8.53
C LYS A 31 8.05 -6.85 7.37
N LYS A 32 6.78 -7.27 7.46
CA LYS A 32 6.10 -7.94 6.35
C LYS A 32 5.56 -6.92 5.34
N PRO A 33 5.52 -7.26 4.05
CA PRO A 33 4.90 -6.42 3.04
C PRO A 33 3.39 -6.34 3.28
N VAL A 34 2.86 -5.12 3.26
CA VAL A 34 1.45 -4.81 3.44
C VAL A 34 1.01 -3.90 2.30
N ASN A 35 -0.19 -4.13 1.79
CA ASN A 35 -0.73 -3.31 0.71
C ASN A 35 -1.11 -1.93 1.25
N ILE A 36 -0.74 -0.87 0.55
CA ILE A 36 -1.07 0.50 0.98
C ILE A 36 -2.58 0.75 1.03
N THR A 37 -3.37 -0.04 0.30
CA THR A 37 -4.84 0.05 0.31
C THR A 37 -5.46 -0.64 1.52
N GLU A 38 -4.72 -1.49 2.23
CA GLU A 38 -5.21 -2.15 3.44
C GLU A 38 -5.13 -1.21 4.63
N LYS A 39 -6.17 -1.20 5.46
CA LYS A 39 -6.23 -0.39 6.69
C LYS A 39 -5.26 -0.86 7.76
N PHE A 40 -4.97 -2.16 7.79
CA PHE A 40 -4.18 -2.82 8.82
C PHE A 40 -3.26 -3.87 8.19
N CYS A 41 -2.14 -4.16 8.84
CA CYS A 41 -1.27 -5.27 8.48
C CYS A 41 -1.97 -6.61 8.77
N GLY A 42 -2.21 -7.42 7.75
CA GLY A 42 -2.83 -8.75 7.91
C GLY A 42 -2.02 -9.74 8.75
N ALA A 43 -0.72 -9.48 8.98
CA ALA A 43 0.14 -10.38 9.74
C ALA A 43 0.25 -10.06 11.24
N CYS A 44 0.18 -8.78 11.62
CA CYS A 44 0.39 -8.36 13.01
C CYS A 44 -0.69 -7.42 13.56
N GLY A 45 -1.67 -7.04 12.73
CA GLY A 45 -2.78 -6.16 13.09
C GLY A 45 -2.43 -4.67 13.23
N THR A 46 -1.17 -4.27 13.00
CA THR A 46 -0.76 -2.87 13.11
C THR A 46 -1.44 -2.00 12.06
N LYS A 47 -1.90 -0.82 12.47
CA LYS A 47 -2.52 0.17 11.56
C LYS A 47 -1.54 0.60 10.48
N ASN A 48 -2.02 0.67 9.25
CA ASN A 48 -1.25 1.14 8.12
C ASN A 48 -1.19 2.69 8.13
N PRO A 49 -0.01 3.31 8.28
CA PRO A 49 0.13 4.77 8.23
C PRO A 49 -0.04 5.35 6.82
N HIS A 50 0.15 4.53 5.78
CA HIS A 50 -0.01 4.92 4.37
C HIS A 50 -1.44 4.72 3.85
N TYR A 51 -2.37 4.22 4.66
CA TYR A 51 -3.76 4.05 4.26
C TYR A 51 -4.47 5.40 4.18
N ASN A 52 -4.89 5.79 2.98
CA ASN A 52 -5.71 6.98 2.74
C ASN A 52 -7.10 6.60 2.22
N ALA A 53 -8.09 6.73 3.09
CA ALA A 53 -9.47 6.38 2.76
C ALA A 53 -10.05 7.18 1.59
N LYS A 54 -9.64 8.45 1.42
CA LYS A 54 -10.20 9.35 0.39
C LYS A 54 -9.71 8.97 -1.01
N THR A 55 -8.46 8.53 -1.14
CA THR A 55 -7.90 8.09 -2.42
C THR A 55 -8.22 6.63 -2.74
N TYR A 56 -8.52 5.80 -1.73
CA TYR A 56 -8.62 4.34 -1.92
C TYR A 56 -10.06 3.78 -1.90
N ASN A 57 -11.02 4.44 -1.23
CA ASN A 57 -12.45 4.01 -1.20
C ASN A 57 -13.30 4.66 -2.29
N THR A 58 -12.73 4.95 -3.45
CA THR A 58 -13.52 5.06 -4.68
C THR A 58 -14.04 3.66 -5.01
N HIS A 59 -15.20 3.31 -4.46
CA HIS A 59 -15.99 2.21 -4.98
C HIS A 59 -16.41 2.60 -6.41
N PRO A 60 -15.99 1.88 -7.47
CA PRO A 60 -16.71 1.98 -8.73
C PRO A 60 -18.12 1.44 -8.44
N ARG A 61 -19.11 2.32 -8.50
CA ARG A 61 -20.51 1.91 -8.60
C ARG A 61 -20.80 1.58 -10.05
#